data_AF-A0A7S4QXZ8-F1
#
_entry.id   AF-A0A7S4QXZ8-F1
#
_cell.length_a   1.000
_cell.length_b   1.000
_cell.length_c   1.000
_cell.angle_alpha   90.00
_cell.angle_beta   90.00
_cell.angle_gamma   90.00
#
_symmetry.space_group_name_H-M   'P 1'
#
loop_
_entity.id
_entity.type
_entity.pdbx_description
1 polymer ?
#
loop_
_entity_poly.entity_id
_entity_poly.type
_entity_poly.pdbx_seq_one_letter_code
_entity_poly.pdbx_strand_id
1 'polypeptide(L)'
;SDHSCSYGKRKKSSPTQPTAGNDPTDAGCCEDITGMCAGNANSANDITCGAGYKDKANKAGITGTTVSACCDPNQQCSANPGGDGDITCPGNFQNKGASATYDRFGSDDTPAKRRAKCCEQPKCARTVQAVTGTCETNPVAGVSGTCGSRYTDKAGILTLPADPTDWANPGSGLAITANMAACCDPITGMCAGNANSASDITCGAGYKD
;
A
#
# COMPACT_ATOMS: atom_id res chain seq x y z
N SER A 1 -33.07 -40.32 -2.94
CA SER A 1 -32.07 -39.37 -2.40
C SER A 1 -31.79 -38.31 -3.45
N ASP A 2 -31.63 -37.05 -3.04
CA ASP A 2 -31.24 -35.99 -3.98
C ASP A 2 -29.75 -36.11 -4.30
N HIS A 3 -29.42 -36.32 -5.57
CA HIS A 3 -28.04 -36.41 -6.02
C HIS A 3 -27.35 -35.04 -5.93
N SER A 4 -26.20 -34.98 -5.27
CA SER A 4 -25.35 -33.79 -5.22
C SER A 4 -24.30 -33.84 -6.32
N CYS A 5 -24.15 -32.74 -7.06
CA CYS A 5 -23.17 -32.67 -8.13
C CYS A 5 -21.75 -32.46 -7.57
N SER A 6 -20.78 -33.11 -8.19
CA SER A 6 -19.35 -32.91 -7.93
C SER A 6 -18.91 -31.45 -8.16
N TYR A 7 -17.77 -31.07 -7.58
CA TYR A 7 -17.18 -29.74 -7.80
C TYR A 7 -17.04 -29.42 -9.30
N GLY A 8 -17.29 -28.15 -9.66
CA GLY A 8 -17.26 -27.70 -11.05
C GLY A 8 -18.47 -28.14 -11.87
N LYS A 9 -19.49 -28.75 -11.25
CA LYS A 9 -20.75 -29.14 -11.89
C LYS A 9 -21.96 -28.54 -11.21
N ARG A 10 -23.03 -28.36 -11.99
CA ARG A 10 -24.35 -27.92 -11.52
C ARG A 10 -25.43 -28.88 -11.99
N LYS A 11 -26.59 -28.84 -11.35
CA LYS A 11 -27.75 -29.65 -11.77
C LYS A 11 -28.16 -29.24 -13.18
N LYS A 12 -28.44 -30.21 -14.04
CA LYS A 12 -29.04 -29.97 -15.35
C LYS A 12 -30.42 -29.36 -15.16
N SER A 13 -30.78 -28.43 -16.04
CA SER A 13 -32.16 -27.92 -16.15
C SER A 13 -33.12 -29.03 -16.60
N SER A 14 -32.62 -30.06 -17.28
CA SER A 14 -33.36 -31.27 -17.63
C SER A 14 -32.54 -32.52 -17.31
N PRO A 15 -32.62 -33.07 -16.08
CA PRO A 15 -31.92 -34.29 -15.69
C PRO A 15 -32.56 -35.53 -16.32
N THR A 16 -31.75 -36.54 -16.61
CA THR A 16 -32.23 -37.85 -17.08
C THR A 16 -32.73 -38.66 -15.89
N GLN A 17 -33.99 -39.12 -15.95
CA GLN A 17 -34.54 -40.01 -14.92
C GLN A 17 -33.83 -41.37 -14.97
N PRO A 18 -33.32 -41.89 -13.85
CA PRO A 18 -32.74 -43.23 -13.83
C PRO A 18 -33.83 -44.29 -14.06
N THR A 19 -33.45 -45.42 -14.65
CA THR A 19 -34.33 -46.58 -14.76
C THR A 19 -34.77 -47.04 -13.36
N ALA A 20 -36.01 -47.54 -13.23
CA ALA A 20 -36.54 -47.99 -11.96
C ALA A 20 -35.61 -48.99 -11.26
N GLY A 21 -35.27 -48.72 -9.99
CA GLY A 21 -34.34 -49.52 -9.19
C GLY A 21 -32.87 -49.11 -9.28
N ASN A 22 -32.52 -48.16 -10.15
CA ASN A 22 -31.16 -47.60 -10.22
C ASN A 22 -31.05 -46.24 -9.51
N ASP A 23 -29.88 -45.98 -8.94
CA ASP A 23 -29.55 -44.70 -8.33
C ASP A 23 -29.24 -43.62 -9.40
N PRO A 24 -29.55 -42.34 -9.13
CA PRO A 24 -29.14 -41.22 -9.98
C PRO A 24 -27.61 -41.11 -10.07
N THR A 25 -27.11 -40.69 -11.23
CA THR A 25 -25.67 -40.54 -11.48
C THR A 25 -25.31 -39.10 -11.85
N ASP A 26 -24.05 -38.72 -11.66
CA ASP A 26 -23.51 -37.42 -12.08
C ASP A 26 -23.78 -37.16 -13.57
N ALA A 27 -23.62 -38.18 -14.43
CA ALA A 27 -23.88 -38.06 -15.86
C ALA A 27 -25.36 -37.78 -16.19
N GLY A 28 -26.28 -38.37 -15.43
CA GLY A 28 -27.72 -38.16 -15.59
C GLY A 28 -28.20 -36.82 -15.02
N CYS A 29 -27.61 -36.36 -13.92
CA CYS A 29 -28.14 -35.24 -13.13
C CYS A 29 -27.36 -33.92 -13.28
N CYS A 30 -26.09 -33.96 -13.68
CA CYS A 30 -25.18 -32.82 -13.57
C CYS A 30 -24.50 -32.48 -14.90
N GLU A 31 -24.30 -31.19 -15.13
CA GLU A 31 -23.54 -30.63 -16.25
C GLU A 31 -22.36 -29.80 -15.74
N ASP A 32 -21.34 -29.66 -16.59
CA ASP A 32 -20.16 -28.87 -16.29
C ASP A 32 -20.51 -27.38 -16.20
N ILE A 33 -19.93 -26.71 -15.20
CA ILE A 33 -19.98 -25.25 -15.09
C ILE A 33 -18.92 -24.68 -16.03
N THR A 34 -19.34 -23.78 -16.93
CA THR A 34 -18.45 -23.13 -17.90
C THR A 34 -18.80 -21.65 -18.04
N GLY A 35 -17.80 -20.82 -18.35
CA GLY A 35 -18.00 -19.39 -18.63
C GLY A 35 -18.32 -18.54 -17.39
N MET A 36 -18.10 -19.08 -16.21
CA MET A 36 -18.23 -18.36 -14.94
C MET A 36 -16.89 -17.73 -14.57
N CYS A 37 -16.91 -16.70 -13.73
CA CYS A 37 -15.69 -16.08 -13.24
C CYS A 37 -14.90 -16.96 -12.27
N ALA A 38 -15.55 -17.91 -11.60
CA ALA A 38 -14.93 -18.91 -10.73
C ALA A 38 -15.79 -20.18 -10.62
N GLY A 39 -15.18 -21.32 -10.27
CA GLY A 39 -15.89 -22.58 -10.05
C GLY A 39 -16.24 -23.34 -11.32
N ASN A 40 -15.55 -23.08 -12.43
CA ASN A 40 -15.72 -23.85 -13.65
C ASN A 40 -15.20 -25.29 -13.49
N ALA A 41 -15.72 -26.21 -14.31
CA ALA A 41 -15.26 -27.61 -14.36
C ALA A 41 -13.76 -27.71 -14.65
N ASN A 42 -13.26 -26.85 -15.54
CA ASN A 42 -11.84 -26.62 -15.73
C ASN A 42 -11.43 -25.35 -14.98
N SER A 43 -10.76 -25.49 -13.83
CA SER A 43 -10.32 -24.37 -13.01
C SER A 43 -9.31 -23.45 -13.70
N ALA A 44 -8.65 -23.89 -14.78
CA ALA A 44 -7.80 -23.01 -15.59
C ALA A 44 -8.60 -21.93 -16.33
N ASN A 45 -9.93 -22.10 -16.44
CA ASN A 45 -10.83 -21.10 -17.01
C ASN A 45 -11.36 -20.11 -15.95
N ASP A 46 -11.05 -20.32 -14.66
CA ASP A 46 -11.41 -19.36 -13.62
C ASP A 46 -10.55 -18.10 -13.76
N ILE A 47 -11.18 -16.94 -13.66
CA ILE A 47 -10.49 -15.67 -13.80
C ILE A 47 -9.75 -15.35 -12.51
N THR A 48 -8.45 -15.13 -12.59
CA THR A 48 -7.66 -14.66 -11.45
C THR A 48 -7.47 -13.15 -11.54
N CYS A 49 -7.84 -12.42 -10.49
CA CYS A 49 -7.65 -10.98 -10.42
C CYS A 49 -6.19 -10.70 -9.99
N GLY A 50 -5.39 -10.16 -10.92
CA GLY A 50 -3.98 -9.83 -10.70
C GLY A 50 -3.77 -8.56 -9.86
N ALA A 51 -2.52 -8.12 -9.76
CA ALA A 51 -2.17 -6.90 -9.03
C ALA A 51 -2.97 -5.68 -9.51
N GLY A 52 -3.49 -4.90 -8.56
CA GLY A 52 -4.33 -3.72 -8.84
C GLY A 52 -5.82 -4.04 -9.07
N TYR A 53 -6.20 -5.33 -9.02
CA TYR A 53 -7.58 -5.77 -9.12
C TYR A 53 -7.92 -6.72 -7.98
N LYS A 54 -9.21 -6.86 -7.71
CA LYS A 54 -9.75 -7.84 -6.76
C LYS A 54 -10.97 -8.54 -7.32
N ASP A 55 -11.34 -9.65 -6.71
CA ASP A 55 -12.58 -10.36 -7.04
C ASP A 55 -13.79 -9.48 -6.80
N LYS A 56 -14.73 -9.46 -7.76
CA LYS A 56 -16.06 -8.85 -7.53
C LYS A 56 -16.80 -9.60 -6.43
N ALA A 57 -17.68 -8.88 -5.72
CA ALA A 57 -18.62 -9.53 -4.82
C ALA A 57 -19.42 -10.61 -5.58
N ASN A 58 -19.55 -11.80 -4.98
CA ASN A 58 -20.22 -12.96 -5.58
C ASN A 58 -19.61 -13.45 -6.91
N LYS A 59 -18.29 -13.32 -7.12
CA LYS A 59 -17.58 -13.76 -8.33
C LYS A 59 -17.99 -15.14 -8.85
N ALA A 60 -18.16 -16.15 -7.98
CA ALA A 60 -18.59 -17.49 -8.39
C ALA A 60 -19.99 -17.55 -9.03
N GLY A 61 -20.83 -16.53 -8.81
CA GLY A 61 -22.15 -16.38 -9.44
C GLY A 61 -22.16 -15.46 -10.67
N ILE A 62 -21.01 -14.92 -11.10
CA ILE A 62 -20.91 -14.01 -12.23
C ILE A 62 -20.52 -14.80 -13.48
N THR A 63 -21.30 -14.65 -14.56
CA THR A 63 -20.91 -15.09 -15.89
C THR A 63 -19.87 -14.13 -16.45
N GLY A 64 -18.70 -14.63 -16.81
CA GLY A 64 -17.62 -13.80 -17.35
C GLY A 64 -16.34 -14.60 -17.56
N THR A 65 -15.60 -14.24 -18.61
CA THR A 65 -14.32 -14.84 -18.99
C THR A 65 -13.20 -13.81 -19.12
N THR A 66 -13.41 -12.60 -18.59
CA THR A 66 -12.44 -11.50 -18.63
C THR A 66 -12.22 -10.91 -17.24
N VAL A 67 -11.03 -10.33 -17.03
CA VAL A 67 -10.69 -9.62 -15.79
C VAL A 67 -11.69 -8.51 -15.49
N SER A 68 -12.11 -7.71 -16.47
CA SER A 68 -13.07 -6.63 -16.25
C SER A 68 -14.48 -7.11 -15.87
N ALA A 69 -14.90 -8.28 -16.35
CA ALA A 69 -16.18 -8.88 -15.99
C ALA A 69 -16.17 -9.47 -14.57
N CYS A 70 -15.01 -9.97 -14.13
CA CYS A 70 -14.89 -10.76 -12.90
C CYS A 70 -14.21 -10.03 -11.74
N CYS A 71 -13.53 -8.93 -12.02
CA CYS A 71 -12.71 -8.20 -11.07
C CYS A 71 -13.09 -6.72 -11.00
N ASP A 72 -12.95 -6.12 -9.83
CA ASP A 72 -12.99 -4.67 -9.63
C ASP A 72 -11.56 -4.12 -9.55
N PRO A 73 -11.27 -2.95 -10.13
CA PRO A 73 -9.99 -2.28 -9.88
C PRO A 73 -9.92 -1.85 -8.41
N ASN A 74 -8.73 -1.90 -7.82
CA ASN A 74 -8.48 -1.23 -6.56
C ASN A 74 -8.57 0.30 -6.76
N GLN A 75 -9.05 1.02 -5.76
CA GLN A 75 -9.07 2.48 -5.81
C GLN A 75 -7.67 3.02 -5.58
N GLN A 76 -7.31 4.08 -6.29
CA GLN A 76 -6.07 4.81 -6.05
C GLN A 76 -6.21 5.68 -4.81
N CYS A 77 -5.12 6.00 -4.14
CA CYS A 77 -5.18 6.91 -2.99
C CYS A 77 -5.46 8.36 -3.41
N SER A 78 -5.17 8.73 -4.66
CA SER A 78 -5.53 10.01 -5.28
C SER A 78 -5.71 9.87 -6.79
N ALA A 79 -6.31 10.88 -7.41
CA ALA A 79 -6.54 10.96 -8.86
C ALA A 79 -7.46 9.87 -9.43
N ASN A 80 -8.41 9.36 -8.64
CA ASN A 80 -9.46 8.49 -9.17
C ASN A 80 -10.35 9.27 -10.15
N PRO A 81 -10.85 8.63 -11.23
CA PRO A 81 -11.77 9.25 -12.17
C PRO A 81 -13.00 9.85 -11.47
N GLY A 82 -13.25 11.15 -11.71
CA GLY A 82 -14.35 11.87 -11.06
C GLY A 82 -14.11 12.27 -9.60
N GLY A 83 -12.93 11.98 -9.04
CA GLY A 83 -12.53 12.33 -7.67
C GLY A 83 -13.19 11.50 -6.57
N ASP A 84 -14.21 10.69 -6.89
CA ASP A 84 -14.76 9.73 -5.92
C ASP A 84 -13.76 8.58 -5.72
N GLY A 85 -13.19 8.49 -4.52
CA GLY A 85 -12.11 7.53 -4.26
C GLY A 85 -10.98 8.17 -3.49
N ASP A 86 -10.73 9.45 -3.72
CA ASP A 86 -9.52 10.09 -3.24
C ASP A 86 -9.53 10.19 -1.71
N ILE A 87 -8.41 9.79 -1.11
CA ILE A 87 -8.25 9.76 0.34
C ILE A 87 -7.63 11.07 0.80
N THR A 88 -8.37 11.83 1.60
CA THR A 88 -7.79 12.98 2.31
C THR A 88 -7.14 12.52 3.61
N CYS A 89 -5.84 12.81 3.75
CA CYS A 89 -5.11 12.53 4.98
C CYS A 89 -5.32 13.66 6.01
N PRO A 90 -5.50 13.33 7.30
CA PRO A 90 -5.77 14.33 8.32
C PRO A 90 -4.52 15.16 8.67
N GLY A 91 -4.70 16.38 9.18
CA GLY A 91 -3.58 17.21 9.69
C GLY A 91 -2.44 17.37 8.68
N ASN A 92 -1.19 17.15 9.12
CA ASN A 92 -0.01 17.22 8.26
C ASN A 92 0.41 15.87 7.66
N PHE A 93 -0.45 14.84 7.71
CA PHE A 93 -0.15 13.56 7.05
C PHE A 93 -0.17 13.73 5.53
N GLN A 94 0.70 13.01 4.83
CA GLN A 94 0.80 13.05 3.37
C GLN A 94 0.06 11.89 2.74
N ASN A 95 -0.55 12.16 1.58
CA ASN A 95 -1.11 11.13 0.73
C ASN A 95 0.01 10.51 -0.13
N LYS A 96 0.08 9.18 -0.19
CA LYS A 96 1.08 8.42 -0.96
C LYS A 96 0.93 8.50 -2.48
N GLY A 97 -0.13 9.16 -2.96
CA GLY A 97 -0.39 9.43 -4.37
C GLY A 97 -1.07 8.28 -5.11
N ALA A 98 -1.27 8.48 -6.41
CA ALA A 98 -2.00 7.56 -7.29
C ALA A 98 -1.32 6.18 -7.47
N SER A 99 -0.03 6.07 -7.14
CA SER A 99 0.70 4.80 -7.16
C SER A 99 0.35 3.88 -5.99
N ALA A 100 -0.19 4.43 -4.90
CA ALA A 100 -0.74 3.65 -3.80
C ALA A 100 -2.23 3.36 -4.05
N THR A 101 -2.67 2.16 -3.67
CA THR A 101 -4.06 1.70 -3.87
C THR A 101 -4.65 1.10 -2.60
N TYR A 102 -5.98 1.10 -2.49
CA TYR A 102 -6.72 0.51 -1.37
C TYR A 102 -8.00 -0.20 -1.84
N ASP A 103 -8.52 -1.10 -1.00
CA ASP A 103 -9.76 -1.84 -1.26
C ASP A 103 -10.95 -1.26 -0.50
N ARG A 104 -11.67 -0.35 -1.15
CA ARG A 104 -12.84 0.36 -0.60
C ARG A 104 -13.95 -0.58 -0.10
N PHE A 105 -14.16 -1.72 -0.76
CA PHE A 105 -15.32 -2.60 -0.56
C PHE A 105 -14.95 -3.99 -0.04
N GLY A 106 -13.73 -4.16 0.47
CA GLY A 106 -13.26 -5.42 1.03
C GLY A 106 -12.36 -5.17 2.23
N SER A 107 -11.06 -5.41 2.11
CA SER A 107 -10.18 -5.39 3.29
C SER A 107 -10.08 -4.01 3.94
N ASP A 108 -10.18 -2.93 3.16
CA ASP A 108 -10.05 -1.53 3.59
C ASP A 108 -11.41 -0.82 3.60
N ASP A 109 -12.44 -1.52 4.09
CA ASP A 109 -13.83 -1.06 4.19
C ASP A 109 -14.06 0.15 5.10
N THR A 110 -13.17 0.40 6.07
CA THR A 110 -13.29 1.54 6.98
C THR A 110 -12.34 2.70 6.63
N PRO A 111 -12.70 3.96 6.97
CA PRO A 111 -11.81 5.10 6.77
C PRO A 111 -10.42 4.93 7.39
N ALA A 112 -10.34 4.31 8.58
CA ALA A 112 -9.08 4.05 9.27
C ALA A 112 -8.16 3.11 8.46
N LYS A 113 -8.70 2.01 7.94
CA LYS A 113 -7.92 1.06 7.12
C LYS A 113 -7.45 1.69 5.80
N ARG A 114 -8.30 2.48 5.15
CA ARG A 114 -7.94 3.23 3.93
C ARG A 114 -6.80 4.21 4.20
N ARG A 115 -6.87 4.95 5.31
CA ARG A 115 -5.80 5.87 5.74
C ARG A 115 -4.50 5.12 6.03
N ALA A 116 -4.54 3.95 6.66
CA ALA A 116 -3.34 3.13 6.87
C ALA A 116 -2.64 2.72 5.56
N LYS A 117 -3.40 2.55 4.47
CA LYS A 117 -2.85 2.31 3.14
C LYS A 117 -2.33 3.58 2.48
N CYS A 118 -3.12 4.65 2.54
CA CYS A 118 -2.94 5.82 1.69
C CYS A 118 -2.22 7.01 2.33
N CYS A 119 -2.10 7.04 3.65
CA CYS A 119 -1.50 8.13 4.38
C CYS A 119 -0.20 7.70 5.06
N GLU A 120 0.72 8.65 5.21
CA GLU A 120 1.97 8.47 5.96
C GLU A 120 2.41 9.76 6.63
N GLN A 121 3.23 9.64 7.68
CA GLN A 121 3.97 10.78 8.21
C GLN A 121 4.94 11.28 7.14
N PRO A 122 5.07 12.61 6.95
CA PRO A 122 6.16 13.14 6.14
C PRO A 122 7.49 12.64 6.71
N LYS A 123 8.29 11.98 5.88
CA LYS A 123 9.57 11.42 6.33
C LYS A 123 10.66 12.47 6.29
N CYS A 124 11.60 12.35 7.23
CA CYS A 124 12.80 13.16 7.26
C CYS A 124 13.67 12.84 6.03
N ALA A 125 14.41 13.83 5.56
CA ALA A 125 15.35 13.70 4.45
C ALA A 125 16.79 13.81 4.98
N ARG A 126 17.68 12.98 4.44
CA ARG A 126 19.12 13.11 4.69
C ARG A 126 19.72 14.17 3.79
N THR A 127 20.71 14.90 4.31
CA THR A 127 21.53 15.78 3.47
C THR A 127 22.37 14.94 2.52
N VAL A 128 22.18 15.15 1.22
CA VAL A 128 22.98 14.49 0.19
C VAL A 128 24.06 15.48 -0.24
N GLN A 129 25.33 15.08 -0.04
CA GLN A 129 26.47 15.88 -0.47
C GLN A 129 26.52 15.95 -1.99
N ALA A 130 26.96 17.09 -2.52
CA ALA A 130 27.17 17.23 -3.95
C ALA A 130 28.24 16.22 -4.41
N VAL A 131 27.95 15.52 -5.50
CA VAL A 131 28.92 14.61 -6.11
C VAL A 131 29.54 15.35 -7.28
N THR A 132 30.87 15.55 -7.22
CA THR A 132 31.62 16.11 -8.35
C THR A 132 31.52 15.16 -9.54
N GLY A 133 31.21 15.71 -10.71
CA GLY A 133 31.16 14.94 -11.94
C GLY A 133 32.54 14.40 -12.32
N THR A 134 32.57 13.21 -12.91
CA THR A 134 33.77 12.62 -13.51
C THR A 134 33.55 12.43 -15.01
N CYS A 135 34.54 11.89 -15.73
CA CYS A 135 34.38 11.54 -17.15
C CYS A 135 33.27 10.50 -17.40
N GLU A 136 32.85 9.77 -16.37
CA GLU A 136 31.87 8.68 -16.45
C GLU A 136 30.56 9.00 -15.70
N THR A 137 30.52 10.07 -14.91
CA THR A 137 29.36 10.42 -14.08
C THR A 137 29.05 11.91 -14.15
N ASN A 138 27.77 12.23 -14.38
CA ASN A 138 27.31 13.61 -14.32
C ASN A 138 27.36 14.14 -12.88
N PRO A 139 27.72 15.42 -12.67
CA PRO A 139 27.67 16.03 -11.36
C PRO A 139 26.24 16.03 -10.84
N VAL A 140 26.07 15.73 -9.55
CA VAL A 140 24.77 15.79 -8.87
C VAL A 140 24.84 16.90 -7.82
N ALA A 141 23.92 17.86 -7.90
CA ALA A 141 23.81 18.92 -6.92
C ALA A 141 23.47 18.33 -5.55
N GLY A 142 24.08 18.89 -4.49
CA GLY A 142 23.72 18.52 -3.13
C GLY A 142 22.28 18.91 -2.83
N VAL A 143 21.60 18.10 -2.03
CA VAL A 143 20.23 18.36 -1.58
C VAL A 143 20.27 18.56 -0.07
N SER A 144 19.75 19.69 0.40
CA SER A 144 19.66 19.96 1.83
C SER A 144 18.67 18.99 2.46
N GLY A 145 19.13 18.27 3.49
CA GLY A 145 18.28 17.39 4.29
C GLY A 145 17.48 18.17 5.33
N THR A 146 16.80 17.42 6.19
CA THR A 146 16.02 17.96 7.31
C THR A 146 16.91 18.55 8.40
N CYS A 147 18.06 17.94 8.66
CA CYS A 147 18.96 18.37 9.72
C CYS A 147 19.88 19.51 9.24
N GLY A 148 19.90 20.61 10.00
CA GLY A 148 20.83 21.71 9.78
C GLY A 148 22.26 21.38 10.20
N SER A 149 23.20 22.28 9.93
CA SER A 149 24.64 22.06 10.17
C SER A 149 25.05 21.83 11.63
N ARG A 150 24.19 22.16 12.60
CA ARG A 150 24.43 21.97 14.05
C ARG A 150 23.76 20.72 14.63
N TYR A 151 23.26 19.85 13.77
CA TYR A 151 22.56 18.62 14.15
C TYR A 151 23.07 17.45 13.32
N THR A 152 23.01 16.25 13.89
CA THR A 152 23.30 14.99 13.18
C THR A 152 22.03 14.23 12.90
N ASP A 153 22.01 13.51 11.78
CA ASP A 153 20.90 12.63 11.42
C ASP A 153 20.75 11.51 12.46
N LYS A 154 19.50 11.23 12.85
CA LYS A 154 19.21 10.02 13.63
C LYS A 154 19.41 8.77 12.78
N ALA A 155 19.76 7.67 13.44
CA ALA A 155 19.79 6.36 12.80
C ALA A 155 18.43 6.06 12.15
N GLY A 156 18.45 5.66 10.88
CA GLY A 156 17.23 5.36 10.13
C GLY A 156 16.39 6.59 9.75
N ILE A 157 16.97 7.80 9.68
CA ILE A 157 16.28 9.07 9.39
C ILE A 157 15.20 9.00 8.29
N LEU A 158 15.43 8.26 7.21
CA LEU A 158 14.47 8.12 6.09
C LEU A 158 13.16 7.39 6.46
N THR A 159 13.13 6.70 7.59
CA THR A 159 11.94 6.02 8.12
C THR A 159 11.28 6.79 9.27
N LEU A 160 11.93 7.86 9.74
CA LEU A 160 11.44 8.73 10.78
C LEU A 160 10.64 9.89 10.16
N PRO A 161 9.63 10.39 10.86
CA PRO A 161 8.96 9.78 12.01
C PRO A 161 8.15 8.56 11.57
N ALA A 162 7.98 7.59 12.48
CA ALA A 162 7.16 6.41 12.22
C ALA A 162 5.68 6.80 12.02
N ASP A 163 4.97 6.04 11.20
CA ASP A 163 3.53 6.21 11.03
C ASP A 163 2.79 5.84 12.33
N PRO A 164 1.62 6.44 12.62
CA PRO A 164 0.79 6.03 13.73
C PRO A 164 0.33 4.59 13.55
N THR A 165 0.24 3.86 14.65
CA THR A 165 -0.30 2.50 14.66
C THR A 165 -1.82 2.47 14.61
N ASP A 166 -2.48 3.53 15.10
CA ASP A 166 -3.93 3.73 15.02
C ASP A 166 -4.29 4.85 14.04
N TRP A 167 -4.92 4.48 12.94
CA TRP A 167 -5.42 5.40 11.91
C TRP A 167 -6.89 5.80 12.09
N ALA A 168 -7.58 5.25 13.10
CA ALA A 168 -8.88 5.76 13.52
C ALA A 168 -8.71 7.13 14.20
N ASN A 169 -7.69 7.27 15.05
CA ASN A 169 -7.37 8.51 15.76
C ASN A 169 -5.86 8.84 15.69
N PRO A 170 -5.32 9.15 14.50
CA PRO A 170 -3.88 9.31 14.30
C PRO A 170 -3.31 10.61 14.88
N GLY A 171 -4.16 11.49 15.41
CA GLY A 171 -3.80 12.86 15.76
C GLY A 171 -3.40 13.68 14.52
N SER A 172 -2.45 14.59 14.71
CA SER A 172 -1.88 15.40 13.62
C SER A 172 -0.50 14.90 13.25
N GLY A 173 -0.23 14.82 11.94
CA GLY A 173 1.11 14.57 11.43
C GLY A 173 2.12 15.62 11.91
N LEU A 174 3.39 15.22 12.02
CA LEU A 174 4.46 16.14 12.39
C LEU A 174 4.85 17.00 11.18
N ALA A 175 4.82 18.31 11.35
CA ALA A 175 5.44 19.23 10.42
C ALA A 175 6.96 19.17 10.63
N ILE A 176 7.66 18.42 9.78
CA ILE A 176 9.08 18.07 9.97
C ILE A 176 9.99 19.30 10.13
N THR A 177 9.73 20.36 9.38
CA THR A 177 10.47 21.63 9.47
C THR A 177 10.32 22.33 10.83
N ALA A 178 9.22 22.09 11.54
CA ALA A 178 8.98 22.62 12.88
C ALA A 178 9.37 21.64 14.01
N ASN A 179 9.75 20.41 13.66
CA ASN A 179 9.96 19.31 14.61
C ASN A 179 11.30 18.60 14.36
N MET A 180 12.39 19.36 14.25
CA MET A 180 13.74 18.83 13.99
C MET A 180 14.18 17.73 14.97
N ALA A 181 13.72 17.78 16.23
CA ALA A 181 14.02 16.74 17.23
C ALA A 181 13.47 15.34 16.86
N ALA A 182 12.48 15.25 15.97
CA ALA A 182 11.97 13.98 15.47
C ALA A 182 12.97 13.29 14.51
N CYS A 183 13.84 14.08 13.87
CA CYS A 183 14.74 13.62 12.80
C CYS A 183 16.22 13.67 13.20
N CYS A 184 16.58 14.56 14.10
CA CYS A 184 17.97 14.96 14.33
C CYS A 184 18.34 14.94 15.81
N ASP A 185 19.61 14.63 16.08
CA ASP A 185 20.24 14.78 17.39
C ASP A 185 21.07 16.07 17.42
N PRO A 186 21.03 16.85 18.52
CA PRO A 186 21.84 18.06 18.64
C PRO A 186 23.32 17.73 18.76
N ILE A 187 24.18 18.44 18.02
CA ILE A 187 25.63 18.39 18.26
C ILE A 187 25.92 19.06 19.60
N THR A 188 26.64 18.38 20.48
CA THR A 188 27.00 18.88 21.81
C THR A 188 28.44 18.50 22.17
N GLY A 189 29.04 19.25 23.10
CA GLY A 189 30.39 18.96 23.60
C GLY A 189 31.53 19.27 22.63
N MET A 190 31.24 19.92 21.49
CA MET A 190 32.25 20.46 20.60
C MET A 190 32.74 21.81 21.12
N CYS A 191 33.90 22.26 20.67
CA CYS A 191 34.35 23.62 20.94
C CYS A 191 33.58 24.63 20.06
N ALA A 192 33.27 24.30 18.80
CA ALA A 192 32.42 25.12 17.95
C ALA A 192 31.35 24.27 17.23
N GLY A 193 30.26 24.90 16.79
CA GLY A 193 29.24 24.23 15.98
C GLY A 193 28.20 23.42 16.77
N ASN A 194 28.12 23.59 18.09
CA ASN A 194 27.08 22.95 18.89
C ASN A 194 25.68 23.48 18.50
N ALA A 195 24.64 22.67 18.70
CA ALA A 195 23.25 23.09 18.51
C ALA A 195 22.91 24.34 19.33
N ASN A 196 23.35 24.38 20.59
CA ASN A 196 23.36 25.60 21.39
C ASN A 196 24.67 26.34 21.17
N SER A 197 24.66 27.40 20.37
CA SER A 197 25.86 28.20 20.11
C SER A 197 26.39 28.92 21.35
N ALA A 198 25.59 29.10 22.41
CA ALA A 198 26.10 29.64 23.68
C ALA A 198 27.01 28.66 24.43
N SER A 199 27.01 27.38 24.05
CA SER A 199 27.94 26.37 24.55
C SER A 199 29.22 26.28 23.72
N ASP A 200 29.33 27.04 22.62
CA ASP A 200 30.58 27.13 21.85
C ASP A 200 31.62 27.92 22.68
N ILE A 201 32.86 27.41 22.71
CA ILE A 201 34.02 28.00 23.37
C ILE A 201 35.18 28.10 22.38
N THR A 202 36.14 28.99 22.64
CA THR A 202 37.35 29.07 21.82
C THR A 202 38.17 27.77 21.95
N CYS A 203 38.46 27.09 20.83
CA CYS A 203 39.41 25.97 20.83
C CYS A 203 40.77 26.44 21.35
N GLY A 204 41.40 25.62 22.21
CA GLY A 204 42.81 25.81 22.57
C GLY A 204 43.73 25.59 21.36
N ALA A 205 44.94 26.17 21.42
CA ALA A 205 45.92 26.01 20.34
C ALA A 205 46.19 24.52 20.03
N GLY A 206 46.05 24.14 18.76
CA GLY A 206 46.28 22.78 18.27
C GLY A 206 45.01 21.93 18.06
N TYR A 207 43.84 22.40 18.48
CA TYR A 207 42.55 21.78 18.16
C TYR A 207 41.90 22.47 16.96
N LYS A 208 41.14 21.73 16.16
CA LYS A 208 40.36 22.29 15.05
C LYS A 208 39.00 22.76 15.58
N ASP A 209 38.63 24.00 15.23
CA ASP A 209 37.26 24.50 15.29
C ASP A 209 36.34 23.75 14.31
#